data_AF-A0A3A4K606-F1
#
_entry.id   AF-A0A3A4K606-F1
#
_cell.length_a   1.000
_cell.length_b   1.000
_cell.length_c   1.000
_cell.angle_alpha   90.00
_cell.angle_beta   90.00
_cell.angle_gamma   90.00
#
_symmetry.space_group_name_H-M   'P 1'
#
loop_
_entity.id
_entity.type
_entity.pdbx_description
1 polymer ?
#
loop_
_entity_poly.entity_id
_entity_poly.type
_entity_poly.pdbx_seq_one_letter_code
_entity_poly.pdbx_strand_id
1 'polypeptide(L)' 'MCGRRDRVLNIRQISDRTGDSPDRIRHLRVEGHELYSQAWKSGDAKNSPLRLEQSKVDAWLAARRTTSLGFRS' A
#
# COMPACT_ATOMS: atom_id res chain seq x y z
N MET A 1 -19.97 -16.05 4.88
CA MET A 1 -18.87 -15.68 5.79
C MET A 1 -18.62 -14.18 5.67
N CYS A 2 -18.44 -13.51 6.80
CA CYS A 2 -18.60 -12.08 7.00
C CYS A 2 -17.77 -11.22 6.03
N GLY A 3 -18.45 -10.31 5.32
CA GLY A 3 -17.83 -9.23 4.58
C GLY A 3 -17.14 -8.28 5.54
N ARG A 4 -15.86 -8.55 5.88
CA ARG A 4 -15.00 -7.51 6.43
C ARG A 4 -14.89 -6.46 5.33
N ARG A 5 -15.59 -5.33 5.49
CA ARG A 5 -15.34 -4.15 4.66
C ARG A 5 -13.87 -3.81 4.84
N ASP A 6 -13.07 -4.10 3.82
CA ASP A 6 -11.65 -3.78 3.87
C ASP A 6 -11.52 -2.27 4.08
N ARG A 7 -10.74 -1.88 5.08
CA ARG A 7 -10.56 -0.46 5.38
C ARG A 7 -9.66 0.12 4.31
N VAL A 8 -10.24 0.98 3.48
CA VAL A 8 -9.46 1.66 2.46
C VAL A 8 -8.63 2.77 3.09
N LEU A 9 -7.32 2.72 2.87
CA LEU A 9 -6.35 3.72 3.30
C LEU A 9 -6.11 4.74 2.20
N ASN A 10 -5.89 5.99 2.59
CA ASN A 10 -5.42 7.04 1.70
C ASN A 10 -3.88 7.07 1.64
N ILE A 11 -3.33 7.81 0.68
CA ILE A 11 -1.88 7.91 0.47
C ILE A 11 -1.09 8.36 1.72
N ARG A 12 -1.65 9.21 2.58
CA ARG A 12 -0.99 9.65 3.82
C ARG A 12 -0.93 8.51 4.84
N GLN A 13 -2.00 7.74 4.98
CA GLN A 13 -2.04 6.57 5.87
C GLN A 13 -1.14 5.44 5.38
N ILE A 14 -1.05 5.25 4.06
CA ILE A 14 -0.12 4.30 3.46
C ILE A 14 1.31 4.74 3.76
N SER A 15 1.61 6.03 3.51
CA SER A 15 2.90 6.65 3.79
C SER A 15 3.35 6.47 5.24
N ASP A 16 2.47 6.74 6.21
CA ASP A 16 2.74 6.55 7.63
C ASP A 16 3.08 5.09 7.98
N ARG A 17 2.43 4.12 7.32
CA ARG A 17 2.65 2.69 7.56
C ARG A 17 3.87 2.11 6.87
N THR A 18 4.15 2.54 5.64
CA THR A 18 5.27 2.01 4.85
C THR A 18 6.56 2.78 5.09
N GLY A 19 6.47 4.00 5.63
CA GLY A 19 7.58 4.94 5.77
C GLY A 19 7.94 5.66 4.47
N ASP A 20 7.22 5.41 3.38
CA ASP A 20 7.49 6.03 2.08
C ASP A 20 6.77 7.37 1.95
N SER A 21 7.40 8.36 1.31
CA SER A 21 6.73 9.64 1.02
C SER A 21 5.61 9.49 -0.02
N PRO A 22 4.56 10.32 0.03
CA PRO A 22 3.45 10.26 -0.94
C PRO A 22 3.88 10.36 -2.40
N ASP A 23 4.87 11.20 -2.72
CA ASP A 23 5.42 11.30 -4.08
C ASP A 23 6.14 10.03 -4.52
N ARG A 24 6.89 9.41 -3.60
CA ARG A 24 7.54 8.13 -3.86
C ARG A 24 6.52 7.02 -4.14
N ILE A 25 5.43 6.96 -3.37
CA ILE A 25 4.34 6.01 -3.58
C ILE A 25 3.74 6.16 -4.98
N ARG A 26 3.53 7.40 -5.44
CA ARG A 26 3.02 7.68 -6.79
C ARG A 26 3.98 7.23 -7.87
N HIS A 27 5.28 7.49 -7.68
CA HIS A 27 6.32 7.08 -8.61
C HIS A 27 6.40 5.56 -8.71
N LEU A 28 6.53 4.87 -7.57
CA LEU A 28 6.58 3.41 -7.49
C LEU A 28 5.33 2.73 -8.08
N ARG A 29 4.15 3.36 -7.95
CA ARG A 29 2.94 2.88 -8.60
C ARG A 29 3.07 2.88 -10.13
N VAL A 30 3.63 3.95 -10.71
CA VAL A 30 3.83 4.06 -12.16
C VAL A 30 4.90 3.08 -12.63
N GLU A 31 5.92 2.83 -11.83
CA GLU A 31 6.96 1.82 -12.10
C GLU A 31 6.46 0.37 -11.98
N GLY A 32 5.24 0.14 -11.49
CA GLY A 32 4.66 -1.20 -11.37
C GLY A 32 5.05 -1.94 -10.09
N HIS A 33 5.37 -1.22 -9.02
CA HIS A 33 5.69 -1.81 -7.72
C HIS A 33 4.59 -2.75 -7.21
N GLU A 34 4.97 -3.90 -6.63
CA GLU A 34 4.07 -4.99 -6.21
C GLU A 34 2.88 -4.54 -5.34
N LEU A 35 3.12 -3.65 -4.36
CA LEU A 35 2.08 -3.12 -3.48
C LEU A 35 1.30 -1.97 -4.13
N TYR A 36 2.00 -0.99 -4.69
CA TYR A 36 1.40 0.27 -5.11
C TYR A 36 0.71 0.17 -6.47
N SER A 37 1.06 -0.82 -7.30
CA SER A 37 0.33 -1.16 -8.54
C SER A 37 -1.12 -1.56 -8.27
N GLN A 38 -1.41 -2.13 -7.10
CA GLN A 38 -2.76 -2.50 -6.66
C GLN A 38 -3.56 -1.28 -6.18
N ALA A 39 -2.95 -0.11 -6.01
CA ALA A 39 -3.64 1.09 -5.57
C ALA A 39 -4.44 1.74 -6.72
N TRP A 40 -5.63 2.21 -6.40
CA TRP A 40 -6.52 2.86 -7.36
C TRP A 40 -6.79 4.31 -6.98
N LYS A 41 -7.20 5.11 -7.95
CA LYS A 41 -7.66 6.48 -7.71
C LYS A 41 -9.14 6.45 -7.43
N SER A 42 -9.59 7.22 -6.44
CA SER A 42 -11.03 7.36 -6.14
C SER A 42 -11.75 8.38 -7.05
N GLY A 43 -11.15 8.74 -8.19
CA GLY A 43 -11.68 9.67 -9.17
C GLY A 43 -10.74 9.89 -10.35
N ASP A 44 -11.23 10.60 -11.37
CA ASP A 44 -10.54 10.83 -12.65
C ASP A 44 -9.55 12.00 -12.64
N ALA A 45 -9.57 12.84 -11.60
CA ALA A 45 -8.69 14.00 -11.56
C ALA A 45 -7.22 13.57 -11.40
N LYS A 46 -6.29 14.36 -11.96
CA LYS A 46 -4.84 14.18 -11.75
C LYS A 46 -4.48 14.16 -10.25
N ASN A 47 -5.21 14.95 -9.46
CA ASN A 47 -5.04 15.07 -8.01
C ASN A 47 -5.95 14.14 -7.19
N SER A 48 -6.66 13.21 -7.83
CA SER A 48 -7.55 12.31 -7.12
C SER A 48 -6.78 11.49 -6.08
N PRO A 49 -7.35 11.33 -4.87
CA PRO A 49 -6.67 10.65 -3.79
C PRO A 49 -6.44 9.18 -4.14
N LEU A 50 -5.20 8.75 -3.97
CA LEU A 50 -4.81 7.34 -4.09
C LEU A 50 -5.35 6.56 -2.90
N ARG A 51 -5.92 5.40 -3.19
CA ARG A 51 -6.53 4.51 -2.23
C ARG A 51 -5.99 3.10 -2.38
N LEU A 52 -5.79 2.43 -1.25
CA LEU A 52 -5.35 1.05 -1.19
C LEU A 52 -5.99 0.35 0.00
N GLU A 53 -6.31 -0.91 -0.17
CA GLU A 53 -6.85 -1.78 0.88
C GLU A 53 -5.84 -1.95 2.03
N GLN A 54 -6.30 -1.81 3.27
CA GLN A 54 -5.46 -1.98 4.45
C GLN A 54 -4.88 -3.40 4.50
N SER A 55 -5.66 -4.42 4.15
CA SER A 55 -5.19 -5.80 4.18
C SER A 55 -4.03 -6.06 3.20
N LYS A 56 -4.00 -5.36 2.06
CA LYS A 56 -2.90 -5.47 1.09
C LYS A 56 -1.60 -4.88 1.64
N VAL A 57 -1.70 -3.71 2.28
CA VAL A 57 -0.56 -3.07 2.97
C VAL A 57 -0.06 -3.96 4.10
N ASP A 58 -0.96 -4.48 4.93
CA ASP A 58 -0.61 -5.32 6.07
C ASP A 58 0.03 -6.63 5.63
N ALA A 59 -0.53 -7.30 4.61
CA ALA A 59 0.02 -8.52 4.04
C ALA A 59 1.44 -8.30 3.46
N TRP A 60 1.67 -7.19 2.76
CA TRP A 60 2.99 -6.87 2.23
C TRP A 60 4.01 -6.55 3.34
N LEU A 61 3.61 -5.80 4.37
CA LEU A 61 4.44 -5.55 5.54
C LEU A 61 4.76 -6.84 6.29
N ALA A 62 3.79 -7.75 6.44
CA ALA A 62 3.98 -9.06 7.05
C ALA A 62 4.95 -9.91 6.22
N ALA A 63 4.81 -9.94 4.89
CA ALA A 63 5.74 -10.65 4.00
C ALA A 63 7.17 -10.12 4.14
N ARG A 64 7.36 -8.79 4.13
CA ARG A 64 8.66 -8.15 4.38
C ARG A 64 9.26 -8.51 5.73
N ARG A 65 8.45 -8.52 6.79
CA ARG A 65 8.89 -8.92 8.14
C ARG A 65 9.33 -10.37 8.16
N THR A 66 8.57 -11.28 7.55
CA THR A 66 8.94 -12.70 7.44
C THR A 66 10.24 -12.88 6.68
N THR A 67 10.46 -12.15 5.57
CA THR A 67 11.74 -12.17 4.85
C THR A 67 12.90 -11.64 5.71
N SER A 68 12.67 -10.62 6.54
CA SER A 68 13.69 -10.11 7.47
C SER A 68 13.97 -11.03 8.67
N LEU A 69 13.01 -11.87 9.06
CA LEU A 69 13.13 -12.83 10.17
C LEU A 69 13.70 -14.19 9.73
N GLY A 70 13.73 -14.49 8.43
CA GLY A 70 14.39 -15.69 7.88
C GLY A 70 15.92 -15.60 7.75
N PHE A 71 16.53 -14.47 8.13
CA PHE A 71 17.98 -14.23 8.02
C PHE A 71 18.64 -14.01 9.39
N ARG A 72 18.29 -14.82 10.38
CA ARG A 72 19.15 -15.01 11.57
C ARG A 72 19.36 -16.50 11.79
N SER A 73 20.63 -16.84 11.69
CA SER A 73 21.29 -18.15 11.74
C SER A 73 20.94 -19.01 12.94
#